data_AF-A0A9X8YQ45-F1
#
_entry.id   AF-A0A9X8YQ45-F1
#
_cell.length_a   1.000
_cell.length_b   1.000
_cell.length_c   1.000
_cell.angle_alpha   90.00
_cell.angle_beta   90.00
_cell.angle_gamma   90.00
#
_symmetry.space_group_name_H-M   'P 1'
#
loop_
_entity.id
_entity.type
_entity.pdbx_description
1 polymer ?
#
loop_
_entity_poly.entity_id
_entity_poly.type
_entity_poly.pdbx_seq_one_letter_code
_entity_poly.pdbx_strand_id
1 'polypeptide(L)'
;ILFAVLFCWVSAGFWTALMGFLQLLIGKDKYSISSTIKGDEPINPAHRTALIMPICNEDVERVFAGLRATYESVAATGQLEHFDIYVLSDSYDPDICVAEQKAWMELCRD
;
A
#
# COMPACT_ATOMS: atom_id res chain seq x y z
N ILE A 1 31.08 17.90 27.50
CA ILE A 1 29.65 17.76 27.85
C ILE A 1 28.78 17.72 26.59
N LEU A 2 28.76 18.77 25.75
CA LEU A 2 28.03 18.78 24.46
C LEU A 2 28.35 17.61 23.53
N PHE A 3 29.63 17.27 23.36
CA PHE A 3 30.06 16.09 22.58
C PHE A 3 29.41 14.79 23.06
N ALA A 4 29.38 14.57 24.38
CA ALA A 4 28.81 13.36 24.97
C ALA A 4 27.30 13.27 24.74
N VAL A 5 26.58 14.41 24.82
CA VAL A 5 25.12 14.46 24.58
C VAL A 5 24.79 14.15 23.12
N LEU A 6 25.48 14.78 22.17
CA LEU A 6 25.26 14.56 20.73
C LEU A 6 25.67 13.14 20.31
N PHE A 7 26.79 12.64 20.83
CA PHE A 7 27.25 11.28 20.54
C PHE A 7 26.30 10.22 21.13
N CYS A 8 25.76 10.44 22.33
CA CYS A 8 24.76 9.56 22.93
C CYS A 8 23.50 9.46 22.04
N TRP A 9 23.01 10.59 21.54
CA TRP A 9 21.84 10.63 20.65
C TRP A 9 22.08 9.89 19.33
N VAL A 10 23.21 10.16 18.66
CA VAL A 10 23.55 9.53 17.38
C VAL A 10 23.82 8.02 17.55
N SER A 11 24.51 7.64 18.63
CA SER A 11 24.81 6.23 18.89
C SER A 11 23.54 5.42 19.20
N ALA A 12 22.52 6.02 19.83
CA ALA A 12 21.22 5.36 20.02
C ALA A 12 20.59 4.94 18.67
N GLY A 13 20.53 5.85 17.70
CA GLY A 13 20.02 5.52 16.36
C GLY A 13 20.85 4.46 15.63
N PHE A 14 22.18 4.53 15.77
CA PHE A 14 23.09 3.50 15.23
C PHE A 14 22.81 2.12 15.83
N TRP A 15 22.68 2.01 17.16
CA TRP A 15 22.41 0.74 17.83
C TRP A 15 21.03 0.19 17.47
N THR A 16 20.00 1.03 17.33
CA THR A 16 18.68 0.61 16.85
C THR A 16 18.75 0.04 15.44
N ALA A 17 19.44 0.72 14.52
CA ALA A 17 19.61 0.23 13.14
C ALA A 17 20.43 -1.07 13.09
N LEU A 18 21.50 -1.18 13.89
CA LEU A 18 22.31 -2.38 13.99
C LEU A 18 21.51 -3.58 14.53
N MET A 19 20.66 -3.37 15.53
CA MET A 19 19.78 -4.44 16.04
C MET A 19 18.77 -4.90 14.98
N GLY A 20 18.17 -3.97 14.24
CA GLY A 20 17.29 -4.31 13.11
C GLY A 20 18.02 -5.10 12.02
N PHE A 21 19.26 -4.69 11.67
CA PHE A 21 20.09 -5.40 10.70
C PHE A 21 20.48 -6.81 11.17
N LEU A 22 20.90 -6.96 12.43
CA LEU A 22 21.22 -8.26 13.01
C LEU A 22 19.97 -9.17 13.06
N GLN A 23 18.80 -8.62 13.37
CA GLN A 23 17.54 -9.37 13.32
C GLN A 23 17.23 -9.88 11.90
N LEU A 24 17.43 -9.05 10.87
CA LEU A 24 17.28 -9.46 9.48
C LEU A 24 18.30 -10.55 9.08
N LEU A 25 19.57 -10.44 9.49
CA LEU A 25 20.60 -11.45 9.21
C LEU A 25 20.36 -12.79 9.90
N ILE A 26 19.89 -12.77 11.15
CA ILE A 26 19.63 -14.00 11.92
C ILE A 26 18.39 -14.73 11.40
N GLY A 27 17.52 -14.04 10.63
CA GLY A 27 16.38 -14.63 9.93
C GLY A 27 15.30 -15.24 10.84
N LYS A 28 15.38 -14.99 12.15
CA LYS A 28 14.45 -15.51 13.16
C LYS A 28 13.60 -14.38 13.72
N ASP A 29 12.72 -13.86 12.89
CA ASP A 29 11.62 -13.06 13.40
C ASP A 29 10.40 -13.95 13.63
N LYS A 30 10.24 -14.44 14.87
CA LYS A 30 9.09 -15.24 15.29
C LYS A 30 7.76 -14.46 15.24
N TYR A 31 7.81 -13.13 15.16
CA TYR A 31 6.65 -12.25 15.05
C TYR A 31 6.51 -11.63 13.64
N SER A 32 7.41 -11.98 12.72
CA SER A 32 7.21 -11.68 11.31
C SER A 32 6.03 -12.49 10.82
N ILE A 33 4.93 -11.77 10.53
CA ILE A 33 3.72 -12.30 9.91
C ILE A 33 4.09 -13.05 8.60
N SER A 34 5.15 -12.63 7.92
CA SER A 34 5.69 -13.24 6.71
C SER A 34 6.26 -14.65 6.92
N SER A 35 6.61 -15.05 8.15
CA SER A 35 7.14 -16.40 8.44
C SER A 35 6.04 -17.47 8.57
N THR A 36 4.80 -17.07 8.85
CA THR A 36 3.65 -17.99 8.99
C THR A 36 2.88 -18.14 7.68
N ILE A 37 2.95 -17.14 6.80
CA ILE A 37 2.31 -17.17 5.49
C ILE A 37 3.32 -17.71 4.48
N LYS A 38 3.15 -18.97 4.06
CA LYS A 38 3.69 -19.41 2.77
C LYS A 38 2.98 -18.58 1.72
N GLY A 39 3.63 -17.54 1.20
CA GLY A 39 3.02 -16.50 0.35
C GLY A 39 2.49 -16.97 -1.02
N ASP A 40 2.23 -18.26 -1.19
CA ASP A 40 1.81 -18.89 -2.44
C ASP A 40 0.65 -19.90 -2.21
N GLU A 41 -0.06 -19.81 -1.09
CA GLU A 41 -1.31 -20.56 -0.93
C GLU A 41 -2.35 -19.99 -1.90
N PRO A 42 -3.02 -20.84 -2.70
CA PRO A 42 -3.99 -20.38 -3.67
C PRO A 42 -5.15 -19.66 -2.97
N ILE A 43 -5.57 -18.52 -3.53
CA ILE A 43 -6.75 -17.80 -3.05
C ILE A 43 -7.96 -18.71 -3.21
N ASN A 44 -8.79 -18.81 -2.16
CA ASN A 44 -10.01 -19.60 -2.22
C ASN A 44 -10.96 -19.01 -3.27
N PRO A 45 -11.42 -19.80 -4.27
CA PRO A 45 -12.30 -19.30 -5.33
C PRO A 45 -13.63 -18.69 -4.86
N ALA A 46 -14.10 -19.06 -3.66
CA ALA A 46 -15.31 -18.51 -3.06
C ALA A 46 -15.11 -17.12 -2.42
N HIS A 47 -13.86 -16.66 -2.27
CA HIS A 47 -13.56 -15.38 -1.64
C HIS A 47 -13.47 -14.27 -2.68
N ARG A 48 -14.10 -13.14 -2.36
CA ARG A 48 -13.97 -11.88 -3.09
C ARG A 48 -13.49 -10.81 -2.12
N THR A 49 -12.47 -10.06 -2.53
CA THR A 49 -11.80 -9.03 -1.74
C THR A 49 -12.11 -7.68 -2.35
N ALA A 50 -12.64 -6.75 -1.56
CA ALA A 50 -12.85 -5.39 -2.01
C ALA A 50 -11.53 -4.60 -1.93
N LEU A 51 -11.04 -4.10 -3.07
CA LEU A 51 -9.99 -3.10 -3.16
C LEU A 51 -10.65 -1.72 -3.09
N ILE A 52 -10.40 -1.00 -2.01
CA ILE A 52 -11.06 0.29 -1.74
C ILE A 52 -10.04 1.42 -1.91
N MET A 53 -10.37 2.39 -2.76
CA MET A 53 -9.61 3.61 -2.97
C MET A 53 -10.43 4.82 -2.47
N PRO A 54 -10.21 5.31 -1.24
CA PRO A 54 -10.83 6.54 -0.79
C PRO A 54 -10.19 7.75 -1.48
N ILE A 55 -11.00 8.75 -1.82
CA ILE A 55 -10.56 10.03 -2.37
C ILE A 55 -11.36 11.19 -1.74
N CYS A 56 -10.67 12.26 -1.33
CA CYS A 56 -11.33 13.46 -0.79
C CYS A 56 -10.52 14.72 -1.11
N ASN A 57 -11.00 15.53 -2.07
CA ASN A 57 -10.37 16.78 -2.51
C ASN A 57 -8.88 16.65 -2.87
N GLU A 58 -8.47 15.50 -3.39
CA GLU A 58 -7.11 15.21 -3.84
C GLU A 58 -6.96 15.43 -5.34
N ASP A 59 -5.71 15.41 -5.82
CA ASP A 59 -5.44 15.40 -7.26
C ASP A 59 -5.95 14.09 -7.88
N VAL A 60 -7.03 14.20 -8.65
CA VAL A 60 -7.73 13.08 -9.29
C VAL A 60 -6.80 12.31 -10.22
N GLU A 61 -5.98 12.97 -11.04
CA GLU A 61 -5.10 12.28 -11.99
C GLU A 61 -4.08 11.41 -11.24
N ARG A 62 -3.50 11.94 -10.16
CA ARG A 62 -2.55 11.21 -9.32
C ARG A 62 -3.19 9.99 -8.65
N VAL A 63 -4.39 10.14 -8.08
CA VAL A 63 -5.09 9.04 -7.39
C VAL A 63 -5.45 7.94 -8.37
N PHE A 64 -6.00 8.29 -9.54
CA PHE A 64 -6.38 7.32 -10.56
C PHE A 64 -5.17 6.66 -11.24
N ALA A 65 -4.04 7.36 -11.36
CA ALA A 65 -2.78 6.73 -11.78
C ALA A 65 -2.28 5.69 -10.77
N GLY A 66 -2.37 5.98 -9.48
CA GLY A 66 -2.06 5.02 -8.42
C GLY A 66 -3.02 3.83 -8.40
N LEU A 67 -4.32 4.07 -8.63
CA LEU A 67 -5.32 3.02 -8.76
C LEU A 67 -5.02 2.11 -9.95
N ARG A 68 -4.67 2.69 -11.10
CA ARG A 68 -4.26 1.93 -12.30
C ARG A 68 -3.04 1.07 -12.03
N ALA A 69 -1.99 1.62 -11.43
CA ALA A 69 -0.79 0.86 -11.07
C ALA A 69 -1.12 -0.32 -10.13
N THR A 70 -2.06 -0.12 -9.20
CA THR A 70 -2.53 -1.18 -8.29
C THR A 70 -3.32 -2.24 -9.05
N TYR A 71 -4.22 -1.83 -9.94
CA TYR A 71 -4.98 -2.74 -10.80
C TYR A 71 -4.06 -3.59 -11.68
N GLU A 72 -3.11 -2.97 -12.37
CA GLU A 72 -2.14 -3.66 -13.24
C GLU A 72 -1.28 -4.64 -12.45
N SER A 73 -0.86 -4.27 -11.23
CA SER A 73 -0.13 -5.15 -10.32
C SER A 73 -0.95 -6.39 -9.94
N VAL A 74 -2.23 -6.22 -9.60
CA VAL A 74 -3.13 -7.34 -9.31
C VAL A 74 -3.41 -8.17 -10.57
N ALA A 75 -3.64 -7.54 -11.72
CA ALA A 75 -3.87 -8.23 -12.98
C ALA A 75 -2.67 -9.09 -13.39
N ALA A 76 -1.43 -8.62 -13.15
CA ALA A 76 -0.22 -9.38 -13.39
C ALA A 76 -0.11 -10.67 -12.54
N THR A 77 -0.82 -10.76 -11.42
CA THR A 77 -0.91 -12.00 -10.61
C THR A 77 -1.87 -13.04 -11.20
N GLY A 78 -2.73 -12.65 -12.16
CA GLY A 78 -3.77 -13.52 -12.71
C GLY A 78 -4.98 -13.75 -11.80
N GLN A 79 -5.02 -13.14 -10.61
CA GLN A 79 -6.05 -13.35 -9.58
C GLN A 79 -7.15 -12.27 -9.59
N LEU A 80 -7.28 -11.50 -10.67
CA LEU A 80 -8.13 -10.31 -10.74
C LEU A 80 -9.61 -10.61 -10.45
N GLU A 81 -10.09 -11.81 -10.78
CA GLU A 81 -11.46 -12.26 -10.53
C GLU A 81 -11.85 -12.31 -9.04
N HIS A 82 -10.85 -12.38 -8.15
CA HIS A 82 -11.04 -12.35 -6.70
C HIS A 82 -11.12 -10.94 -6.13
N PHE A 83 -10.95 -9.89 -6.94
CA PHE A 83 -10.94 -8.52 -6.47
C PHE A 83 -12.06 -7.68 -7.10
N ASP A 84 -12.76 -6.92 -6.26
CA ASP A 84 -13.73 -5.91 -6.67
C ASP A 84 -13.19 -4.53 -6.33
N ILE A 85 -13.18 -3.60 -7.29
CA ILE A 85 -12.61 -2.26 -7.09
C ILE A 85 -13.70 -1.24 -6.81
N TYR A 86 -13.54 -0.50 -5.71
CA TYR A 86 -14.45 0.55 -5.30
C TYR A 86 -13.68 1.84 -5.04
N VAL A 87 -14.12 2.94 -5.66
CA VAL A 87 -13.65 4.30 -5.35
C VAL A 87 -14.67 4.96 -4.44
N LEU A 88 -14.23 5.39 -3.25
CA LEU A 88 -15.09 6.08 -2.29
C LEU A 88 -14.76 7.56 -2.27
N SER A 89 -15.61 8.36 -2.92
CA SER A 89 -15.49 9.82 -2.91
C SER A 89 -16.19 10.40 -1.70
N ASP A 90 -15.47 11.19 -0.92
CA ASP A 90 -15.99 12.10 0.11
C ASP A 90 -15.70 13.56 -0.28
N SER A 91 -15.59 13.85 -1.60
CA SER A 91 -15.39 15.20 -2.13
C SER A 91 -16.71 15.98 -2.14
N TYR A 92 -16.66 17.25 -1.71
CA TYR A 92 -17.84 18.13 -1.62
C TYR A 92 -17.91 19.16 -2.76
N ASP A 93 -16.80 19.36 -3.48
CA ASP A 93 -16.70 20.30 -4.59
C ASP A 93 -17.26 19.67 -5.88
N PRO A 94 -18.28 20.28 -6.51
CA PRO A 94 -18.86 19.78 -7.75
C PRO A 94 -17.86 19.58 -8.89
N ASP A 95 -16.85 20.44 -9.02
CA ASP A 95 -15.88 20.36 -10.11
C ASP A 95 -14.95 19.15 -9.91
N ILE A 96 -14.57 18.88 -8.67
CA ILE A 96 -13.77 17.70 -8.29
C ILE A 96 -14.58 16.42 -8.51
N CYS A 97 -15.85 16.40 -8.10
CA CYS A 97 -16.74 15.25 -8.32
C CYS A 97 -16.89 14.90 -9.81
N VAL A 98 -17.01 15.89 -10.68
CA VAL A 98 -17.10 15.67 -12.14
C VAL A 98 -15.77 15.12 -12.69
N ALA A 99 -14.64 15.66 -12.23
CA ALA A 99 -13.33 15.17 -12.61
C ALA A 99 -13.11 13.71 -12.20
N GLU A 100 -13.51 13.32 -10.98
CA GLU A 100 -13.46 11.94 -10.50
C GLU A 100 -14.29 10.98 -11.35
N GLN A 101 -15.54 11.35 -11.67
CA GLN A 101 -16.40 10.53 -12.54
C GLN A 101 -15.81 10.37 -13.93
N LYS A 102 -15.22 11.44 -14.48
CA LYS A 102 -14.55 11.39 -15.79
C LYS A 102 -13.35 10.45 -15.74
N ALA A 103 -12.47 10.59 -14.75
CA ALA A 103 -11.30 9.75 -14.59
C ALA A 103 -11.66 8.26 -14.40
N TRP A 104 -12.75 7.99 -13.68
CA TRP A 104 -13.29 6.63 -13.55
C TRP A 104 -13.78 6.06 -14.88
N MET A 105 -14.54 6.83 -15.66
CA MET A 105 -14.99 6.38 -16.98
C MET A 105 -13.84 6.15 -17.96
N GLU A 106 -12.78 6.94 -17.89
CA GLU A 106 -11.56 6.73 -18.68
C GLU A 106 -10.85 5.45 -18.25
N LEU A 107 -10.71 5.20 -16.94
CA LEU A 107 -10.11 3.98 -16.42
C LEU A 107 -10.89 2.72 -16.82
N CYS A 108 -12.23 2.75 -16.85
CA CYS A 108 -13.05 1.60 -17.23
C CYS A 108 -13.07 1.29 -18.73
N ARG A 109 -12.63 2.22 -19.59
CA ARG A 109 -12.61 2.04 -21.04
C ARG A 109 -11.32 1.43 -21.57
N ASP A 110 -10.24 1.59 -20.81
CA ASP A 110 -8.94 0.99 -21.08
C ASP A 110 -8.90 -0.48 -20.69
#